data_AF-A0A538AZK1-F1
#
_entry.id   AF-A0A538AZK1-F1
#
_cell.length_a   1.000
_cell.length_b   1.000
_cell.length_c   1.000
_cell.angle_alpha   90.00
_cell.angle_beta   90.00
_cell.angle_gamma   90.00
#
_symmetry.space_group_name_H-M   'P 1'
#
loop_
_entity.id
_entity.type
_entity.pdbx_description
1 polymer ?
#
loop_
_entity_poly.entity_id
_entity_poly.type
_entity_poly.pdbx_seq_one_letter_code
_entity_poly.pdbx_strand_id
1 'polypeptide(L)' 'YTFAGNASVLETYISYLRHKIDAGDAPALIHTVRGVGYTLREAR' A
#
# COMPACT_ATOMS: atom_id res chain seq x y z
N TYR A 1 -18.41 -0.09 5.22
CA TYR A 1 -17.63 0.97 5.88
C TYR A 1 -16.91 1.77 4.79
N THR A 2 -17.38 2.97 4.47
CA THR A 2 -16.81 3.80 3.39
C THR A 2 -15.81 4.77 3.99
N PHE A 3 -14.52 4.54 3.72
CA PHE A 3 -13.35 5.30 4.24
C PHE A 3 -13.22 6.70 3.61
N ALA A 4 -14.34 7.39 3.38
CA ALA A 4 -14.42 8.61 2.56
C ALA A 4 -13.72 9.84 3.18
N GLY A 5 -13.38 9.81 4.48
CA GLY A 5 -12.74 10.94 5.17
C GLY A 5 -11.21 10.88 5.26
N ASN A 6 -10.59 9.70 5.10
CA ASN A 6 -9.19 9.46 5.47
C ASN A 6 -8.33 8.90 4.34
N ALA A 7 -8.74 9.04 3.07
CA ALA A 7 -7.98 8.53 1.92
C ALA A 7 -6.53 9.04 1.91
N SER A 8 -6.32 10.32 2.23
CA SER A 8 -4.98 10.91 2.34
C SER A 8 -4.15 10.32 3.48
N VAL A 9 -4.78 9.99 4.62
CA VAL A 9 -4.12 9.31 5.74
C VAL A 9 -3.74 7.90 5.31
N LEU A 10 -4.65 7.16 4.69
CA LEU A 10 -4.39 5.81 4.20
C LEU A 10 -3.21 5.80 3.21
N GLU A 11 -3.19 6.72 2.25
CA GLU A 11 -2.08 6.86 1.30
C GLU A 11 -0.75 7.14 2.01
N THR A 12 -0.75 8.04 3.00
CA THR A 12 0.44 8.34 3.81
C THR A 12 0.98 7.09 4.50
N TYR A 13 0.10 6.34 5.18
CA TYR A 13 0.49 5.12 5.88
C TYR A 13 0.96 4.00 4.94
N ILE A 14 0.32 3.86 3.78
CA ILE A 14 0.77 2.92 2.74
C ILE A 14 2.17 3.30 2.24
N SER A 15 2.43 4.59 2.05
CA SER A 15 3.76 5.08 1.66
C SER A 15 4.82 4.74 2.71
N TYR A 16 4.52 4.96 4.00
CA TYR A 16 5.41 4.59 5.09
C TYR A 16 5.65 3.09 5.19
N LEU A 17 4.63 2.27 4.97
CA LEU A 17 4.76 0.82 4.98
C LEU A 17 5.68 0.35 3.85
N ARG A 18 5.46 0.82 2.61
CA ARG A 18 6.34 0.51 1.47
C ARG A 18 7.79 0.86 1.76
N HIS A 19 8.04 2.05 2.33
CA HIS A 19 9.39 2.46 2.68
C HIS A 19 10.05 1.56 3.73
N LYS A 20 9.26 0.94 4.62
CA LYS A 20 9.76 0.04 5.67
C LYS A 20 9.97 -1.40 5.20
N ILE A 21 9.10 -1.91 4.32
CA ILE A 21 9.07 -3.34 3.97
C ILE A 21 9.61 -3.63 2.57
N ASP A 22 9.55 -2.66 1.65
CA ASP A 22 10.07 -2.75 0.29
C ASP A 22 11.46 -2.06 0.19
N ALA A 23 12.26 -2.09 1.27
CA ALA A 23 13.57 -1.42 1.31
C ALA A 23 14.65 -2.24 0.58
N GLY A 24 15.52 -1.56 -0.17
CA GLY A 24 16.60 -2.19 -0.94
C GLY A 24 16.08 -2.91 -2.19
N ASP A 25 16.61 -4.09 -2.48
CA ASP A 25 16.16 -4.96 -3.59
C ASP A 25 15.00 -5.89 -3.20
N ALA A 26 14.28 -5.58 -2.10
CA ALA A 26 13.12 -6.35 -1.68
C ALA A 26 11.97 -6.22 -2.70
N PRO A 27 11.30 -7.32 -3.06
CA PRO A 27 10.17 -7.27 -3.98
C PRO A 27 9.01 -6.49 -3.37
N ALA A 28 8.37 -5.64 -4.17
CA ALA A 28 7.23 -4.84 -3.72
C ALA A 28 6.07 -5.72 -3.24
N LEU A 29 5.71 -5.60 -1.97
CA LEU A 29 4.67 -6.43 -1.35
C LEU A 29 3.28 -5.79 -1.42
N ILE A 30 3.19 -4.45 -1.44
CA ILE A 30 1.91 -3.74 -1.44
C ILE A 30 1.53 -3.28 -2.84
N HIS A 31 0.47 -3.85 -3.40
CA HIS A 31 -0.03 -3.57 -4.75
C HIS A 31 -1.30 -2.73 -4.68
N THR A 32 -1.40 -1.71 -5.53
CA THR A 32 -2.60 -0.87 -5.64
C THR A 32 -3.58 -1.48 -6.63
N VAL A 33 -4.82 -1.70 -6.20
CA VAL A 33 -5.95 -2.14 -7.04
C VAL A 33 -6.87 -0.94 -7.25
N ARG A 34 -6.81 -0.35 -8.45
CA ARG A 34 -7.58 0.86 -8.79
C ARG A 34 -9.07 0.66 -8.55
N GLY A 35 -9.70 1.61 -7.87
CA GLY A 35 -11.13 1.57 -7.53
C GLY A 35 -11.51 0.59 -6.41
N VAL A 36 -10.54 -0.13 -5.83
CA VAL A 36 -10.78 -1.14 -4.78
C VAL A 36 -9.97 -0.84 -3.52
N GLY A 37 -8.65 -0.66 -3.63
CA GLY A 37 -7.77 -0.46 -2.48
C GLY A 37 -6.36 -1.01 -2.68
N TYR A 38 -5.84 -1.71 -1.67
CA TYR A 38 -4.49 -2.26 -1.64
C TYR A 38 -4.52 -3.76 -1.33
N THR A 39 -3.56 -4.51 -1.86
CA THR A 39 -3.38 -5.95 -1.54
C THR A 39 -1.93 -6.23 -1.20
N LEU A 40 -1.71 -7.21 -0.32
CA LEU A 40 -0.40 -7.73 0.02
C LEU A 40 -0.16 -9.02 -0.77
N ARG A 41 0.91 -9.10 -1.55
CA ARG A 41 1.34 -10.33 -2.25
C ARG A 41 2.81 -10.24 -2.63
N GLU A 42 3.47 -11.38 -2.69
CA GLU A 42 4.82 -11.48 -3.25
C GLU A 42 4.76 -11.14 -4.75
N ALA A 43 5.74 -10.37 -5.23
CA ALA A 43 5.95 -10.19 -6.66
C ALA A 43 6.46 -11.51 -7.22
N ARG A 44 5.63 -12.18 -8.02
CA ARG A 44 5.99 -13.42 -8.72
C ARG A 44 7.06 -13.19 -9.79
#